data_AF-A0A950Q1E7-F1
#
_entry.id   AF-A0A950Q1E7-F1
#
_cell.length_a   1.000
_cell.length_b   1.000
_cell.length_c   1.000
_cell.angle_alpha   90.00
_cell.angle_beta   90.00
_cell.angle_gamma   90.00
#
_symmetry.space_group_name_H-M   'P 1'
#
loop_
_entity.id
_entity.type
_entity.pdbx_description
1 polymer ?
#
loop_
_entity_poly.entity_id
_entity_poly.type
_entity_poly.pdbx_seq_one_letter_code
_entity_poly.pdbx_strand_id
1 'polypeptide(L)'
;MSMSSSNTVPEAAPVTAQAEDTATRPFFWSVKRELWEHSSLYYAPLGIAGLMLFGFVLSLFGIARHADDIRKTMSPDSIPAMIILPYDVTALAVIVGSVVVGLFYCLSALYNERRERSILFWKSLPVSNLTTVLSKVFVPLVVLPVIVFGVVTAMHVIMLLLNVIGRTAAGLNVGELIANVPLFQMEIVLLYGVL
;
A
#
# COMPACT_ATOMS: atom_id res chain seq x y z
N MET A 1 -25.07 48.22 63.79
CA MET A 1 -26.05 47.12 63.88
C MET A 1 -26.39 46.72 62.44
N SER A 2 -26.27 45.41 62.15
CA SER A 2 -26.50 44.65 60.89
C SER A 2 -25.69 45.04 59.64
N MET A 3 -24.77 44.23 59.10
CA MET A 3 -24.83 42.87 58.50
C MET A 3 -25.35 42.79 57.05
N SER A 4 -24.56 42.07 56.24
CA SER A 4 -24.94 41.13 55.16
C SER A 4 -24.73 41.55 53.69
N SER A 5 -23.56 41.14 53.18
CA SER A 5 -23.32 40.31 51.99
C SER A 5 -24.35 40.23 50.86
N SER A 6 -23.89 40.42 49.61
CA SER A 6 -23.93 39.34 48.60
C SER A 6 -23.15 39.73 47.33
N ASN A 7 -21.97 39.10 47.18
CA ASN A 7 -21.37 38.88 45.87
C ASN A 7 -22.23 37.83 45.14
N THR A 8 -22.63 38.10 43.90
CA THR A 8 -23.08 37.05 42.98
C THR A 8 -22.27 37.16 41.70
N VAL A 9 -21.12 36.48 41.70
CA VAL A 9 -20.43 36.06 40.48
C VAL A 9 -21.35 35.03 39.79
N PRO A 10 -21.66 35.16 38.49
CA PRO A 10 -22.41 34.13 37.79
C PRO A 10 -21.57 32.85 37.70
N GLU A 11 -22.17 31.78 38.23
CA GLU A 11 -21.75 30.39 38.22
C GLU A 11 -21.08 29.96 36.90
N ALA A 12 -19.88 29.39 37.02
CA ALA A 12 -19.20 28.73 35.92
C ALA A 12 -20.01 27.50 35.48
N ALA A 13 -20.55 27.52 34.26
CA ALA A 13 -21.07 26.31 33.62
C ALA A 13 -19.89 25.36 33.27
N PRO A 14 -20.01 24.05 33.48
CA PRO A 14 -18.91 23.11 33.31
C PRO A 14 -18.62 22.90 31.83
N VAL A 15 -17.45 23.37 31.38
CA VAL A 15 -16.83 23.02 30.10
C VAL A 15 -16.26 21.61 30.22
N THR A 16 -17.09 20.57 30.21
CA THR A 16 -16.62 19.19 30.33
C THR A 16 -17.15 18.22 29.27
N ALA A 17 -17.92 18.67 28.29
CA ALA A 17 -18.53 17.78 27.29
C ALA A 17 -17.92 17.81 25.87
N GLN A 18 -16.80 18.51 25.64
CA GLN A 18 -16.19 18.63 24.29
C GLN A 18 -14.74 18.13 24.18
N ALA A 19 -14.20 17.51 25.23
CA ALA A 19 -12.79 17.10 25.26
C ALA A 19 -12.49 15.79 24.49
N GLU A 20 -13.50 14.96 24.21
CA GLU A 20 -13.26 13.64 23.61
C GLU A 20 -13.23 13.65 22.07
N ASP A 21 -13.97 14.56 21.42
CA ASP A 21 -14.09 14.59 19.94
C ASP A 21 -12.98 15.42 19.25
N THR A 22 -12.11 16.07 20.04
CA THR A 22 -11.11 17.03 19.55
C THR A 22 -9.70 16.41 19.39
N ALA A 23 -9.44 15.23 19.97
CA ALA A 23 -8.09 14.63 19.98
C ALA A 23 -7.76 13.77 18.74
N THR A 24 -8.76 13.19 18.06
CA THR A 24 -8.57 12.34 16.86
C THR A 24 -8.34 13.16 15.59
N ARG A 25 -8.94 14.35 15.51
CA ARG A 25 -8.80 15.30 14.39
C ARG A 25 -7.35 15.76 14.13
N PRO A 26 -6.56 16.19 15.12
CA PRO A 26 -5.17 16.62 14.89
C PRO A 26 -4.27 15.47 14.46
N PHE A 27 -4.50 14.25 14.96
CA PHE A 27 -3.78 13.05 14.55
C PHE A 27 -4.00 12.75 13.05
N PHE A 28 -5.26 12.69 12.64
CA PHE A 28 -5.62 12.41 11.25
C PHE A 28 -5.13 13.50 10.28
N TRP A 29 -5.17 14.77 10.71
CA TRP A 29 -4.62 15.89 9.94
C TRP A 29 -3.09 15.88 9.84
N SER A 30 -2.40 15.46 10.91
CA SER A 30 -0.94 15.29 10.88
C SER A 30 -0.53 14.17 9.92
N VAL A 31 -1.20 13.01 10.01
CA VAL A 31 -0.96 11.87 9.10
C VAL A 31 -1.27 12.26 7.66
N LYS A 32 -2.39 12.95 7.41
CA LYS A 32 -2.75 13.42 6.07
C LYS A 32 -1.71 14.41 5.52
N ARG A 33 -1.20 15.34 6.34
CA ARG A 33 -0.16 16.29 5.95
C ARG A 33 1.16 15.58 5.62
N GLU A 34 1.53 14.60 6.42
CA GLU A 34 2.76 13.81 6.24
C GLU A 34 2.68 12.91 5.00
N LEU A 35 1.52 12.31 4.71
CA LEU A 35 1.25 11.58 3.46
C LEU A 35 1.27 12.50 2.23
N TRP A 36 0.89 13.78 2.41
CA TRP A 36 0.94 14.77 1.35
C TRP A 36 2.38 15.20 1.04
N GLU A 37 3.21 15.39 2.07
CA GLU A 37 4.66 15.64 1.91
C GLU A 37 5.38 14.42 1.32
N HIS A 38 4.94 13.21 1.65
CA HIS A 38 5.49 11.96 1.13
C HIS A 38 4.61 11.32 0.05
N SER A 39 4.10 12.09 -0.92
CA SER A 39 3.25 11.52 -1.99
C SER A 39 3.96 10.44 -2.84
N SER A 40 5.30 10.42 -2.81
CA SER A 40 6.16 9.31 -3.28
C SER A 40 5.68 7.92 -2.82
N LEU A 41 5.08 7.83 -1.63
CA LEU A 41 4.55 6.60 -1.05
C LEU A 41 3.48 5.94 -1.94
N TYR A 42 2.69 6.72 -2.67
CA TYR A 42 1.66 6.23 -3.60
C TYR A 42 2.20 6.04 -5.01
N TYR A 43 3.00 6.99 -5.50
CA TYR A 43 3.49 6.96 -6.87
C TYR A 43 4.55 5.88 -7.12
N ALA A 44 5.31 5.49 -6.09
CA ALA A 44 6.35 4.48 -6.23
C ALA A 44 5.79 3.07 -6.55
N PRO A 45 4.87 2.48 -5.75
CA PRO A 45 4.27 1.20 -6.11
C PRO A 45 3.47 1.28 -7.42
N LEU A 46 2.82 2.40 -7.70
CA LEU A 46 2.10 2.62 -8.95
C LEU A 46 3.04 2.68 -10.17
N GLY A 47 4.20 3.32 -10.03
CA GLY A 47 5.22 3.40 -11.09
C GLY A 47 5.84 2.03 -11.39
N ILE A 48 6.13 1.24 -10.36
CA ILE A 48 6.61 -0.14 -10.52
C ILE A 48 5.54 -0.99 -11.19
N ALA A 49 4.28 -0.89 -10.76
CA ALA A 49 3.15 -1.58 -11.37
C ALA A 49 3.02 -1.21 -12.86
N GLY A 50 3.09 0.08 -13.20
CA GLY A 50 3.05 0.55 -14.59
C GLY A 50 4.20 0.00 -15.45
N LEU A 51 5.41 -0.04 -14.91
CA LEU A 51 6.57 -0.63 -15.60
C LEU A 51 6.37 -2.13 -15.86
N MET A 52 5.86 -2.86 -14.86
CA MET A 52 5.57 -4.29 -15.01
C MET A 52 4.43 -4.55 -16.00
N LEU A 53 3.39 -3.71 -15.97
CA LEU A 53 2.30 -3.79 -16.96
C LEU A 53 2.82 -3.60 -18.37
N PHE A 54 3.68 -2.60 -18.56
CA PHE A 54 4.29 -2.31 -19.85
C PHE A 54 5.14 -3.49 -20.34
N GLY A 55 6.00 -4.05 -19.49
CA GLY A 55 6.78 -5.25 -19.80
C GLY A 55 5.91 -6.46 -20.14
N PHE A 56 4.81 -6.64 -19.43
CA PHE A 56 3.83 -7.70 -19.70
C PHE A 56 3.16 -7.55 -21.07
N VAL A 57 2.74 -6.32 -21.42
CA VAL A 57 2.18 -6.03 -22.75
C VAL A 57 3.20 -6.34 -23.85
N LEU A 58 4.47 -5.94 -23.67
CA LEU A 58 5.54 -6.30 -24.62
C LEU A 58 5.74 -7.81 -24.75
N SER A 59 5.65 -8.54 -23.63
CA SER A 59 5.72 -10.01 -23.62
C SER A 59 4.60 -10.64 -24.44
N LEU A 60 3.35 -10.16 -24.29
CA LEU A 60 2.22 -10.62 -25.10
C LEU A 60 2.47 -10.42 -26.60
N PHE A 61 3.01 -9.26 -27.00
CA PHE A 61 3.40 -9.03 -28.40
C PHE A 61 4.52 -9.96 -28.86
N GLY A 62 5.51 -10.23 -28.01
CA GLY A 62 6.60 -11.17 -28.29
C GLY A 62 6.09 -12.59 -28.55
N ILE A 63 5.19 -13.07 -27.70
CA ILE A 63 4.54 -14.38 -27.83
C ILE A 63 3.69 -14.45 -29.09
N ALA A 64 2.89 -13.42 -29.37
CA ALA A 64 2.05 -13.37 -30.58
C ALA A 64 2.89 -13.43 -31.86
N ARG A 65 4.06 -12.78 -31.88
CA ARG A 65 4.97 -12.76 -33.03
C ARG A 65 5.68 -14.11 -33.26
N HIS A 66 6.00 -14.84 -32.20
CA HIS A 66 6.72 -16.11 -32.25
C HIS A 66 5.82 -17.32 -31.95
N ALA A 67 4.50 -17.15 -32.06
CA ALA A 67 3.53 -18.15 -31.65
C ALA A 67 3.75 -19.50 -32.35
N ASP A 68 4.13 -19.48 -33.63
CA ASP A 68 4.33 -20.70 -34.42
C ASP A 68 5.59 -21.48 -34.03
N ASP A 69 6.65 -20.79 -33.60
CA ASP A 69 7.88 -21.45 -33.13
C ASP A 69 7.74 -21.96 -31.70
N ILE A 70 7.07 -21.20 -30.84
CA ILE A 70 6.75 -21.60 -29.47
C ILE A 70 5.86 -22.85 -29.49
N ARG A 71 4.83 -22.88 -30.35
CA ARG A 71 3.94 -24.05 -30.49
C ARG A 71 4.65 -25.34 -30.89
N LYS A 72 5.74 -25.25 -31.66
CA LYS A 72 6.48 -26.42 -32.18
C LYS A 72 7.53 -26.96 -31.22
N THR A 73 8.07 -26.08 -30.36
CA THR A 73 9.22 -26.39 -29.50
C THR A 73 8.83 -26.62 -28.04
N MET A 74 7.62 -26.21 -27.65
CA MET A 74 7.22 -26.19 -26.25
C MET A 74 6.46 -27.45 -25.85
N SER A 75 6.91 -28.10 -24.77
CA SER A 75 6.22 -29.24 -24.17
C SER A 75 4.94 -28.78 -23.45
N PRO A 76 3.85 -29.59 -23.44
CA PRO A 76 2.60 -29.24 -22.77
C PRO A 76 2.75 -28.86 -21.29
N ASP A 77 3.76 -29.41 -20.62
CA ASP A 77 4.03 -29.20 -19.19
C ASP A 77 4.46 -27.76 -18.85
N SER A 78 4.89 -26.98 -19.83
CA SER A 78 5.41 -25.61 -19.62
C SER A 78 4.36 -24.51 -19.79
N ILE A 79 3.16 -24.86 -20.27
CA ILE A 79 2.05 -23.92 -20.47
C ILE A 79 1.56 -23.28 -19.14
N PRO A 80 1.40 -24.02 -18.02
CA PRO A 80 0.96 -23.43 -16.76
C PRO A 80 1.95 -22.39 -16.22
N ALA A 81 3.25 -22.67 -16.31
CA ALA A 81 4.30 -21.76 -15.84
C ALA A 81 4.29 -20.43 -16.61
N MET A 82 4.01 -20.48 -17.91
CA MET A 82 3.97 -19.28 -18.77
C MET A 82 2.77 -18.38 -18.45
N ILE A 83 1.69 -18.95 -17.90
CA ILE A 83 0.52 -18.20 -17.43
C ILE A 83 0.80 -17.59 -16.07
N ILE A 84 1.42 -18.33 -15.14
CA ILE A 84 1.55 -17.96 -13.73
C ILE A 84 2.71 -16.99 -13.48
N LEU A 85 3.87 -17.24 -14.11
CA LEU A 85 5.12 -16.54 -13.82
C LEU A 85 5.04 -15.00 -13.95
N PRO A 86 4.36 -14.41 -14.95
CA PRO A 86 4.23 -12.96 -15.03
C PRO A 86 3.48 -12.32 -13.85
N TYR A 87 2.50 -13.03 -13.28
CA TYR A 87 1.71 -12.56 -12.14
C TYR A 87 2.56 -12.57 -10.86
N ASP A 88 3.32 -13.64 -10.64
CA ASP A 88 4.22 -13.79 -9.48
C ASP A 88 5.36 -12.77 -9.51
N VAL A 89 6.01 -12.59 -10.68
CA VAL A 89 7.09 -11.61 -10.84
C VAL A 89 6.58 -10.20 -10.61
N THR A 90 5.38 -9.87 -11.09
CA THR A 90 4.76 -8.56 -10.88
C THR A 90 4.44 -8.33 -9.41
N ALA A 91 3.80 -9.29 -8.74
CA ALA A 91 3.48 -9.21 -7.33
C ALA A 91 4.76 -9.03 -6.49
N LEU A 92 5.78 -9.85 -6.73
CA LEU A 92 7.06 -9.77 -6.04
C LEU A 92 7.73 -8.41 -6.24
N ALA A 93 7.78 -7.90 -7.47
CA ALA A 93 8.42 -6.63 -7.75
C ALA A 93 7.74 -5.44 -7.06
N VAL A 94 6.40 -5.43 -7.05
CA VAL A 94 5.64 -4.38 -6.35
C VAL A 94 5.80 -4.49 -4.84
N ILE A 95 5.76 -5.70 -4.27
CA ILE A 95 6.00 -5.94 -2.83
C ILE A 95 7.40 -5.46 -2.45
N VAL A 96 8.45 -5.95 -3.11
CA VAL A 96 9.84 -5.61 -2.79
C VAL A 96 10.07 -4.10 -2.94
N GLY A 97 9.56 -3.49 -4.00
CA GLY A 97 9.66 -2.05 -4.18
C GLY A 97 8.92 -1.27 -3.10
N SER A 98 7.75 -1.74 -2.67
CA SER A 98 7.00 -1.11 -1.58
C SER A 98 7.72 -1.19 -0.23
N VAL A 99 8.40 -2.31 0.07
CA VAL A 99 9.24 -2.44 1.27
C VAL A 99 10.38 -1.43 1.24
N VAL A 100 11.05 -1.27 0.09
CA VAL A 100 12.11 -0.27 -0.08
C VAL A 100 11.57 1.14 0.16
N VAL A 101 10.41 1.48 -0.41
CA VAL A 101 9.76 2.78 -0.21
C VAL A 101 9.39 2.99 1.27
N GLY A 102 8.86 1.97 1.93
CA GLY A 102 8.56 1.99 3.36
C GLY A 102 9.80 2.23 4.21
N LEU A 103 10.93 1.60 3.87
CA LEU A 103 12.22 1.86 4.53
C LEU A 103 12.67 3.31 4.33
N PHE A 104 12.63 3.85 3.10
CA PHE A 104 12.97 5.25 2.84
C PHE A 104 12.08 6.22 3.61
N TYR A 105 10.78 5.93 3.72
CA TYR A 105 9.87 6.71 4.56
C TYR A 105 10.31 6.68 6.02
N CYS A 106 10.59 5.50 6.60
CA CYS A 106 11.09 5.37 7.96
C CYS A 106 12.41 6.13 8.19
N LEU A 107 13.35 6.04 7.25
CA LEU A 107 14.61 6.79 7.30
C LEU A 107 14.37 8.30 7.25
N SER A 108 13.46 8.77 6.39
CA SER A 108 13.13 10.20 6.28
C SER A 108 12.47 10.72 7.55
N ALA A 109 11.56 9.94 8.13
CA ALA A 109 10.90 10.28 9.39
C ALA A 109 11.92 10.37 10.55
N LEU A 110 12.87 9.42 10.61
CA LEU A 110 13.93 9.39 11.61
C LEU A 110 14.95 10.53 11.41
N TYR A 111 15.28 10.85 10.16
CA TYR A 111 16.20 11.93 9.82
C TYR A 111 15.63 13.30 10.21
N ASN A 112 14.33 13.52 9.97
CA ASN A 112 13.63 14.73 10.42
C ASN A 112 13.68 14.88 11.94
N GLU A 113 13.41 13.82 12.72
CA GLU A 113 13.49 13.87 14.18
C GLU A 113 14.91 14.13 14.70
N ARG A 114 15.94 13.62 14.03
CA ARG A 114 17.35 13.85 14.40
C ARG A 114 17.78 15.30 14.13
N ARG A 115 17.25 15.92 13.07
CA ARG A 115 17.58 17.29 12.68
C ARG A 115 17.05 18.32 13.68
N GLU A 116 16.00 17.99 14.44
CA GLU A 116 15.34 18.91 15.40
C GLU A 116 15.91 18.93 16.83
N ARG A 117 17.08 18.32 17.11
CA ARG A 117 17.77 18.41 18.44
C ARG A 117 16.94 17.95 19.66
N SER A 118 15.96 17.06 19.52
CA SER A 118 15.13 16.56 20.63
C SER A 118 15.87 15.67 21.64
N ILE A 119 17.12 15.27 21.37
CA ILE A 119 17.91 14.39 22.25
C ILE A 119 18.20 14.97 23.64
N LEU A 120 18.22 16.31 23.80
CA LEU A 120 18.32 16.96 25.11
C LEU A 120 16.97 16.97 25.87
N PHE A 121 15.85 16.88 25.16
CA PHE A 121 14.48 16.88 25.70
C PHE A 121 14.01 15.47 26.11
N TRP A 122 14.56 14.41 25.48
CA TRP A 122 14.29 13.00 25.83
C TRP A 122 14.68 12.60 27.25
N LYS A 123 15.52 13.41 27.91
CA LYS A 123 15.88 13.21 29.31
C LYS A 123 14.82 13.76 30.29
N SER A 124 13.81 14.50 29.82
CA SER A 124 12.89 15.26 30.68
C SER A 124 11.40 14.94 30.55
N LEU A 125 10.93 14.02 29.68
CA LEU A 125 9.50 13.70 29.61
C LEU A 125 9.16 12.20 29.80
N PRO A 126 8.28 11.86 30.76
CA PRO A 126 7.75 10.52 30.92
C PRO A 126 6.62 10.25 29.89
N VAL A 127 6.82 9.21 29.08
CA VAL A 127 5.79 8.33 28.49
C VAL A 127 4.90 8.83 27.31
N SER A 128 4.90 10.10 26.88
CA SER A 128 4.03 10.54 25.75
C SER A 128 4.56 10.27 24.31
N ASN A 129 5.79 9.79 24.12
CA ASN A 129 6.42 9.68 22.80
C ASN A 129 6.21 8.34 22.06
N LEU A 130 5.78 7.28 22.75
CA LEU A 130 5.61 5.96 22.11
C LEU A 130 4.45 5.94 21.12
N THR A 131 3.34 6.63 21.41
CA THR A 131 2.15 6.67 20.54
C THR A 131 2.42 7.41 19.23
N THR A 132 3.25 8.46 19.25
CA THR A 132 3.63 9.22 18.04
C THR A 132 4.59 8.42 17.18
N VAL A 133 5.56 7.73 17.78
CA VAL A 133 6.48 6.84 17.04
C VAL A 133 5.72 5.63 16.47
N LEU A 134 4.83 5.01 17.26
CA LEU A 134 3.94 3.95 16.77
C LEU A 134 3.09 4.39 15.59
N SER A 135 2.57 5.63 15.61
CA SER A 135 1.79 6.12 14.48
C SER A 135 2.58 6.29 13.20
N LYS A 136 3.85 6.71 13.29
CA LYS A 136 4.76 6.82 12.14
C LYS A 136 5.22 5.45 11.64
N VAL A 137 5.24 4.42 12.48
CA VAL A 137 5.51 3.03 12.09
C VAL A 137 4.26 2.35 11.52
N PHE A 138 3.08 2.70 12.03
CA PHE A 138 1.81 2.10 11.60
C PHE A 138 1.43 2.48 10.17
N VAL A 139 1.78 3.68 9.71
CA VAL A 139 1.53 4.12 8.33
C VAL A 139 2.19 3.18 7.29
N PRO A 140 3.52 2.95 7.30
CA PRO A 140 4.15 2.02 6.36
C PRO A 140 3.81 0.55 6.64
N LEU A 141 3.35 0.20 7.85
CA LEU A 141 3.05 -1.19 8.22
C LEU A 141 1.59 -1.60 7.95
N VAL A 142 0.67 -0.65 7.78
CA VAL A 142 -0.75 -0.94 7.51
C VAL A 142 -1.26 -0.22 6.27
N VAL A 143 -0.99 1.08 6.13
CA VAL A 143 -1.51 1.87 5.00
C VAL A 143 -0.83 1.47 3.70
N LEU A 144 0.51 1.38 3.70
CA LEU A 144 1.27 0.94 2.54
C LEU A 144 0.90 -0.48 2.07
N PRO A 145 0.82 -1.50 2.95
CA PRO A 145 0.41 -2.82 2.51
C PRO A 145 -1.03 -2.87 1.97
N VAL A 146 -1.98 -2.14 2.55
CA VAL A 146 -3.34 -2.04 1.98
C VAL A 146 -3.33 -1.44 0.57
N ILE A 147 -2.52 -0.40 0.34
CA ILE A 147 -2.37 0.21 -0.99
C ILE A 147 -1.76 -0.80 -1.96
N VAL A 148 -0.69 -1.48 -1.56
CA VAL A 148 0.01 -2.47 -2.38
C VAL A 148 -0.92 -3.60 -2.77
N PHE A 149 -1.69 -4.14 -1.82
CA PHE A 149 -2.69 -5.16 -2.07
C PHE A 149 -3.66 -4.70 -3.17
N GLY A 150 -4.29 -3.53 -3.00
CA GLY A 150 -5.23 -3.00 -4.00
C GLY A 150 -4.60 -2.77 -5.38
N VAL A 151 -3.37 -2.27 -5.44
CA VAL A 151 -2.64 -2.06 -6.70
C VAL A 151 -2.32 -3.38 -7.40
N VAL A 152 -1.84 -4.39 -6.67
CA VAL A 152 -1.50 -5.69 -7.26
C VAL A 152 -2.75 -6.46 -7.70
N THR A 153 -3.82 -6.47 -6.90
CA THR A 153 -5.10 -7.07 -7.30
C THR A 153 -5.64 -6.40 -8.57
N ALA A 154 -5.62 -5.07 -8.66
CA ALA A 154 -6.02 -4.35 -9.87
C ALA A 154 -5.17 -4.74 -11.09
N MET A 155 -3.86 -4.87 -10.90
CA MET A 155 -2.92 -5.33 -11.92
C MET A 155 -3.20 -6.74 -12.40
N HIS A 156 -3.46 -7.69 -11.49
CA HIS A 156 -3.81 -9.06 -11.84
C HIS A 156 -5.10 -9.12 -12.66
N VAL A 157 -6.11 -8.31 -12.32
CA VAL A 157 -7.34 -8.19 -13.13
C VAL A 157 -7.04 -7.66 -14.53
N ILE A 158 -6.23 -6.61 -14.66
CA ILE A 158 -5.86 -6.05 -15.97
C ILE A 158 -5.09 -7.09 -16.81
N MET A 159 -4.12 -7.79 -16.20
CA MET A 159 -3.35 -8.84 -16.87
C MET A 159 -4.23 -10.01 -17.32
N LEU A 160 -5.23 -10.39 -16.52
CA LEU A 160 -6.20 -11.42 -16.87
C LEU A 160 -7.02 -10.98 -18.10
N LEU A 161 -7.53 -9.74 -18.11
CA LEU A 161 -8.28 -9.18 -19.23
C LEU A 161 -7.43 -9.15 -20.51
N LEU A 162 -6.18 -8.72 -20.42
CA LEU A 162 -5.26 -8.69 -21.56
C LEU A 162 -4.96 -10.11 -22.09
N ASN A 163 -4.82 -11.10 -21.22
CA ASN A 163 -4.67 -12.51 -21.63
C ASN A 163 -5.92 -13.04 -22.34
N VAL A 164 -7.12 -12.71 -21.83
CA VAL A 164 -8.39 -13.09 -22.46
C VAL A 164 -8.49 -12.46 -23.85
N ILE A 165 -8.20 -11.17 -23.98
CA ILE A 165 -8.22 -10.46 -25.27
C ILE A 165 -7.17 -11.06 -26.22
N GLY A 166 -5.95 -11.30 -25.76
CA GLY A 166 -4.89 -11.91 -26.57
C GLY A 166 -5.25 -13.31 -27.06
N ARG A 167 -5.85 -14.15 -26.19
CA ARG A 167 -6.29 -15.51 -26.55
C ARG A 167 -7.46 -15.51 -27.52
N THR A 168 -8.47 -14.65 -27.31
CA THR A 168 -9.61 -14.54 -28.21
C THR A 168 -9.19 -14.07 -29.61
N ALA A 169 -8.29 -13.07 -29.68
CA ALA A 169 -7.72 -12.62 -30.95
C ALA A 169 -6.92 -13.72 -31.68
N ALA A 170 -6.27 -14.61 -30.93
CA ALA A 170 -5.54 -15.76 -31.46
C ALA A 170 -6.41 -17.00 -31.72
N GLY A 171 -7.73 -16.94 -31.44
CA GLY A 171 -8.65 -18.08 -31.59
C GLY A 171 -8.44 -19.21 -30.56
N LEU A 172 -7.76 -18.93 -29.45
CA LEU A 172 -7.48 -19.90 -28.39
C LEU A 172 -8.63 -20.00 -27.38
N ASN A 173 -8.76 -21.18 -26.76
CA ASN A 173 -9.82 -21.41 -25.77
C ASN A 173 -9.57 -20.57 -24.49
N VAL A 174 -10.54 -19.74 -24.14
CA VAL A 174 -10.53 -18.90 -22.94
C VAL A 174 -10.91 -19.72 -21.70
N GLY A 175 -11.74 -20.76 -21.87
CA GLY A 175 -12.19 -21.60 -20.77
C GLY A 175 -11.04 -22.33 -20.06
N GLU A 176 -10.02 -22.74 -20.82
CA GLU A 176 -8.81 -23.34 -20.26
C GLU A 176 -8.00 -22.36 -19.40
N LEU A 177 -7.96 -21.08 -19.79
CA LEU A 177 -7.28 -20.06 -18.99
C LEU A 177 -8.01 -19.89 -17.65
N ILE A 178 -9.33 -19.69 -17.70
CA ILE A 178 -10.13 -19.45 -16.50
C ILE A 178 -10.12 -20.65 -15.55
N ALA A 179 -10.11 -21.88 -16.09
CA ALA A 179 -10.07 -23.10 -15.29
C ALA A 179 -8.72 -23.34 -14.60
N ASN A 180 -7.61 -22.84 -15.18
CA ASN A 180 -6.26 -23.15 -14.70
C ASN A 180 -5.57 -21.97 -14.01
N VAL A 181 -6.14 -20.76 -14.04
CA VAL A 181 -5.56 -19.62 -13.30
C VAL A 181 -5.97 -19.76 -11.82
N PRO A 182 -5.01 -19.96 -10.90
CA PRO A 182 -5.31 -20.13 -9.49
C PRO A 182 -5.48 -18.75 -8.82
N LEU A 183 -6.49 -17.98 -9.24
CA LEU A 183 -6.74 -16.61 -8.78
C LEU A 183 -6.75 -16.52 -7.25
N PHE A 184 -7.43 -17.46 -6.60
CA PHE A 184 -7.54 -17.47 -5.15
C PHE A 184 -6.20 -17.72 -4.45
N GLN A 185 -5.35 -18.59 -5.01
CA GLN A 185 -4.02 -18.86 -4.46
C GLN A 185 -3.10 -17.65 -4.62
N MET A 186 -3.18 -16.95 -5.76
CA MET A 186 -2.40 -15.74 -5.99
C MET A 186 -2.75 -14.62 -5.01
N GLU A 187 -4.05 -14.40 -4.75
CA GLU A 187 -4.49 -13.40 -3.77
C GLU A 187 -4.11 -13.78 -2.34
N ILE A 188 -4.12 -15.07 -2.00
CA ILE A 188 -3.62 -15.55 -0.70
C ILE A 188 -2.13 -15.28 -0.56
N VAL A 189 -1.33 -15.64 -1.57
CA VAL A 189 0.13 -15.42 -1.55
C VAL A 189 0.45 -13.92 -1.47
N LEU A 190 -0.31 -13.09 -2.18
CA LEU A 190 -0.20 -11.64 -2.10
C LEU A 190 -0.52 -11.13 -0.69
N LEU A 191 -1.64 -11.57 -0.11
CA LEU A 191 -2.05 -11.18 1.24
C LEU A 191 -0.97 -11.57 2.27
N TYR A 192 -0.41 -12.77 2.17
CA TYR A 192 0.72 -13.21 3.00
C TYR A 192 2.01 -12.45 2.74
N GLY A 193 2.28 -12.04 1.50
CA GLY A 193 3.50 -11.30 1.15
C GLY A 193 3.46 -9.83 1.54
N VAL A 194 2.27 -9.30 1.83
CA VAL A 194 2.01 -7.89 2.13
C VAL A 194 1.83 -7.65 3.64
N LEU A 195 1.41 -8.67 4.41
CA LEU A 195 1.31 -8.66 5.88
C LEU A 195 2.64 -8.95 6.57
#